data_AF-A0A1F4DVU1-F1
#
_entry.id   AF-A0A1F4DVU1-F1
#
_cell.length_a   1.000
_cell.length_b   1.000
_cell.length_c   1.000
_cell.angle_alpha   90.00
_cell.angle_beta   90.00
_cell.angle_gamma   90.00
#
_symmetry.space_group_name_H-M   'P 1'
#
loop_
_entity.id
_entity.type
_entity.pdbx_description
1 polymer ?
#
loop_
_entity_poly.entity_id
_entity_poly.type
_entity_poly.pdbx_seq_one_letter_code
_entity_poly.pdbx_strand_id
1 'polypeptide(L)'
;MAEGLARHILGDRAEVMSAGSQPSKVNPYAIEAMAETGIDIGHHRSKSVDVIDTQALDLVITLCAEEVCPVLPGRVRRLHWPIEDPASPDPSLSPEKMRHRFRAARDEVRARIEALKDELERSGEMNLG
;
A
#
# COMPACT_ATOMS: atom_id res chain seq x y z
N MET A 1 -0.69 -4.40 3.10
CA MET A 1 -0.79 -5.06 1.77
C MET A 1 -0.02 -4.29 0.71
N ALA A 2 -0.32 -3.01 0.49
CA ALA A 2 0.35 -2.20 -0.54
C ALA A 2 1.88 -2.19 -0.46
N GLU A 3 2.50 -1.94 0.70
CA GLU A 3 3.97 -1.99 0.85
C GLU A 3 4.55 -3.35 0.43
N GLY A 4 3.94 -4.46 0.87
CA GLY A 4 4.40 -5.80 0.53
C GLY A 4 4.27 -6.11 -0.95
N LEU A 5 3.16 -5.74 -1.58
CA LEU A 5 2.95 -5.88 -3.02
C LEU A 5 3.95 -5.02 -3.82
N ALA A 6 4.13 -3.76 -3.43
CA ALA A 6 5.02 -2.84 -4.13
C ALA A 6 6.48 -3.29 -4.04
N ARG A 7 6.96 -3.73 -2.87
CA ARG A 7 8.31 -4.33 -2.76
C ARG A 7 8.47 -5.56 -3.62
N HIS A 8 7.46 -6.42 -3.68
CA HIS A 8 7.51 -7.63 -4.48
C HIS A 8 7.53 -7.35 -6.00
N ILE A 9 6.69 -6.41 -6.47
CA ILE A 9 6.52 -6.11 -7.90
C ILE A 9 7.62 -5.18 -8.42
N LEU A 10 7.98 -4.15 -7.66
CA LEU A 10 9.00 -3.18 -8.07
C LEU A 10 10.41 -3.69 -7.79
N GLY A 11 10.59 -4.57 -6.80
CA GLY A 11 11.90 -5.12 -6.43
C GLY A 11 12.87 -4.01 -6.02
N ASP A 12 14.12 -4.14 -6.43
CA ASP A 12 15.20 -3.20 -6.10
C ASP A 12 15.11 -1.86 -6.85
N ARG A 13 14.13 -1.69 -7.74
CA ARG A 13 13.93 -0.45 -8.51
C ARG A 13 13.30 0.68 -7.72
N ALA A 14 12.74 0.39 -6.53
CA ALA A 14 12.11 1.39 -5.69
C ALA A 14 12.29 1.07 -4.21
N GLU A 15 12.66 2.08 -3.42
CA GLU A 15 12.55 2.00 -1.97
C GLU A 15 11.09 2.25 -1.56
N VAL A 16 10.48 1.25 -0.92
CA VAL A 16 9.05 1.28 -0.58
C VAL A 16 8.87 1.30 0.93
N MET A 17 8.06 2.24 1.40
CA MET A 17 7.60 2.35 2.77
C MET A 17 6.10 2.67 2.82
N SER A 18 5.45 2.32 3.93
CA SER A 18 4.10 2.77 4.25
C SER A 18 4.04 3.43 5.63
N ALA A 19 3.08 4.33 5.76
CA ALA A 19 2.63 4.89 7.02
C ALA A 19 1.11 4.96 7.03
N GLY A 20 0.54 5.13 8.21
CA GLY A 20 -0.88 5.43 8.39
C GLY A 20 -1.08 6.32 9.60
N SER A 21 -2.27 6.88 9.69
CA SER A 21 -2.70 7.78 10.78
C SER A 21 -2.77 7.08 12.15
N GLN A 22 -2.96 5.76 12.18
CA GLN A 22 -3.01 4.98 13.43
C GLN A 22 -2.04 3.79 13.38
N PRO A 23 -0.88 3.91 14.06
CA PRO A 23 0.06 2.80 14.20
C PRO A 23 -0.61 1.60 14.89
N SER A 24 -0.73 0.50 14.15
CA SER A 24 -1.35 -0.73 14.64
C SER A 24 -0.58 -1.95 14.13
N LYS A 25 -0.86 -3.11 14.74
CA LYS A 25 -0.40 -4.40 14.20
C LYS A 25 -1.14 -4.66 12.89
N VAL A 26 -0.47 -5.35 11.96
CA VAL A 26 -1.08 -5.78 10.70
C VAL A 26 -2.30 -6.65 10.99
N ASN A 27 -3.41 -6.36 10.31
CA ASN A 27 -4.63 -7.15 10.43
C ASN A 27 -4.36 -8.63 10.03
N PRO A 28 -4.77 -9.63 10.83
CA PRO A 28 -4.56 -11.04 10.51
C PRO A 28 -5.09 -11.45 9.14
N TYR A 29 -6.24 -10.92 8.70
CA TYR A 29 -6.81 -11.21 7.39
C TYR A 29 -5.97 -10.64 6.24
N ALA A 30 -5.26 -9.53 6.48
CA ALA A 30 -4.28 -9.02 5.52
C ALA A 30 -3.06 -9.94 5.41
N ILE A 31 -2.60 -10.52 6.53
CA ILE A 31 -1.50 -11.49 6.54
C ILE A 31 -1.93 -12.74 5.75
N GLU A 32 -3.12 -13.29 6.05
CA GLU A 32 -3.68 -14.44 5.33
C GLU A 32 -3.77 -14.17 3.81
N ALA A 33 -4.38 -13.05 3.41
CA ALA A 33 -4.54 -12.72 1.99
C ALA A 33 -3.19 -12.55 1.26
N MET A 34 -2.19 -11.97 1.91
CA MET A 34 -0.87 -11.81 1.30
C MET A 34 -0.10 -13.13 1.21
N ALA A 35 -0.21 -13.99 2.24
CA ALA A 35 0.42 -15.30 2.29
C ALA A 35 -0.08 -16.23 1.16
N GLU A 36 -1.35 -16.13 0.75
CA GLU A 36 -1.89 -16.84 -0.43
C GLU A 36 -1.12 -16.52 -1.72
N THR A 37 -0.47 -15.36 -1.79
CA THR A 37 0.35 -14.93 -2.94
C THR A 37 1.85 -15.12 -2.71
N GLY A 38 2.24 -15.81 -1.63
CA GLY A 38 3.64 -16.06 -1.27
C GLY A 38 4.38 -14.85 -0.68
N ILE A 39 3.66 -13.80 -0.25
CA ILE A 39 4.25 -12.59 0.31
C ILE A 39 3.93 -12.52 1.81
N ASP A 40 4.96 -12.58 2.64
CA ASP A 40 4.82 -12.40 4.09
C ASP A 40 4.87 -10.92 4.48
N ILE A 41 3.85 -10.45 5.20
CA ILE A 41 3.79 -9.09 5.77
C ILE A 41 3.61 -9.10 7.29
N GLY A 42 3.73 -10.26 7.96
CA GLY A 42 3.51 -10.38 9.41
C GLY A 42 4.50 -9.56 10.25
N HIS A 43 5.70 -9.34 9.70
CA HIS A 43 6.74 -8.51 10.31
C HIS A 43 6.58 -7.02 10.05
N HIS A 44 5.66 -6.61 9.16
CA HIS A 44 5.44 -5.19 8.87
C HIS A 44 4.78 -4.48 10.07
N ARG A 45 4.98 -3.16 10.11
CA ARG A 45 4.39 -2.27 11.12
C ARG A 45 3.97 -0.99 10.42
N SER A 46 2.80 -0.48 10.78
CA SER A 46 2.40 0.88 10.36
C SER A 46 3.26 1.89 11.13
N LYS A 47 4.03 2.68 10.40
CA LYS A 47 4.76 3.84 10.93
C LYS A 47 3.79 5.02 10.99
N SER A 48 4.03 5.98 11.91
CA SER A 48 3.31 7.26 11.82
C SER A 48 3.73 7.98 10.54
N VAL A 49 2.80 8.69 9.90
CA VAL A 49 3.12 9.54 8.76
C VAL A 49 4.10 10.66 9.15
N ASP A 50 4.09 11.08 10.41
CA ASP A 50 4.97 12.13 10.95
C ASP A 50 6.45 11.77 10.95
N VAL A 51 6.78 10.47 10.87
CA VAL A 51 8.18 10.01 10.86
C VAL A 51 8.75 9.84 9.46
N ILE A 52 7.96 10.12 8.42
CA ILE A 52 8.42 10.06 7.04
C ILE A 52 9.07 11.40 6.67
N ASP A 53 10.33 11.36 6.24
CA ASP A 53 10.97 12.51 5.60
C ASP A 53 10.35 12.74 4.22
N THR A 54 9.43 13.71 4.15
CA THR A 54 8.70 14.05 2.92
C THR A 54 9.60 14.68 1.84
N GLN A 55 10.81 15.12 2.18
CA GLN A 55 11.76 15.66 1.21
C GLN A 55 12.42 14.56 0.37
N ALA A 56 12.52 13.35 0.90
CA ALA A 56 13.17 12.20 0.25
C ALA A 56 12.22 11.38 -0.64
N LEU A 57 10.96 11.79 -0.79
CA LEU A 57 9.96 11.05 -1.55
C LEU A 57 9.86 11.56 -2.99
N ASP A 58 9.90 10.66 -3.96
CA ASP A 58 9.59 10.95 -5.35
C ASP A 58 8.09 10.80 -5.66
N LEU A 59 7.43 9.86 -4.97
CA LEU A 59 6.02 9.51 -5.19
C LEU A 59 5.30 9.19 -3.86
N VAL A 60 4.11 9.75 -3.69
CA VAL A 60 3.17 9.39 -2.61
C VAL A 60 1.87 8.86 -3.19
N ILE A 61 1.42 7.74 -2.65
CA ILE A 61 0.17 7.07 -3.03
C ILE A 61 -0.74 7.03 -1.81
N THR A 62 -1.93 7.61 -1.95
CA THR A 62 -2.97 7.58 -0.91
C THR A 62 -4.01 6.51 -1.24
N LEU A 63 -4.33 5.65 -0.27
CA LEU A 63 -5.26 4.53 -0.46
C LEU A 63 -6.66 4.80 0.10
N CYS A 64 -6.75 5.62 1.14
CA CYS A 64 -8.00 6.02 1.76
C CYS A 64 -8.25 7.50 1.47
N ALA A 65 -9.52 7.88 1.31
CA ALA A 65 -9.93 9.26 1.10
C ALA A 65 -9.79 10.15 2.35
N GLU A 66 -9.76 9.54 3.54
CA GLU A 66 -9.83 10.24 4.83
C GLU A 66 -8.46 10.51 5.47
N GLU A 67 -7.36 9.99 4.91
CA GLU A 67 -6.04 10.24 5.46
C GLU A 67 -5.54 11.65 5.13
N VAL A 68 -5.33 12.45 6.18
CA VAL A 68 -4.67 13.76 6.09
C VAL A 68 -3.23 13.54 5.64
N CYS A 69 -2.95 13.85 4.38
CA CYS A 69 -1.57 13.87 3.91
C CYS A 69 -0.81 15.02 4.57
N PRO A 70 0.44 14.79 5.00
CA PRO A 70 1.32 15.88 5.39
C PRO A 70 1.51 16.85 4.21
N VAL A 71 1.91 18.07 4.51
CA VAL A 71 2.29 19.03 3.47
C VAL A 71 3.54 18.48 2.75
N LEU A 72 3.33 17.97 1.53
CA LEU A 72 4.40 17.46 0.70
C LEU A 72 5.02 18.58 -0.15
N PRO A 73 6.33 18.54 -0.43
CA PRO A 73 6.96 19.43 -1.41
C PRO A 73 6.26 19.37 -2.77
N GLY A 74 6.32 20.46 -3.54
CA GLY A 74 5.69 20.54 -4.87
C GLY A 74 6.29 19.60 -5.92
N ARG A 75 7.50 19.09 -5.68
CA ARG A 75 8.19 18.14 -6.58
C ARG A 75 7.70 16.69 -6.44
N VAL A 76 7.03 16.35 -5.34
CA VAL A 76 6.62 14.97 -5.05
C VAL A 76 5.38 14.65 -5.88
N ARG A 77 5.47 13.61 -6.72
CA ARG A 77 4.33 13.12 -7.50
C ARG A 77 3.29 12.53 -6.54
N ARG A 78 2.01 12.75 -6.82
CA ARG A 78 0.91 12.30 -5.96
C ARG A 78 -0.09 11.48 -6.75
N LEU A 79 -0.41 10.30 -6.25
CA LEU A 79 -1.50 9.46 -6.77
C LEU A 79 -2.53 9.23 -5.67
N HIS A 80 -3.79 9.22 -6.08
CA HIS A 80 -4.91 8.86 -5.21
C HIS A 80 -5.60 7.63 -5.77
N TRP A 81 -5.59 6.58 -4.97
CA TRP A 81 -6.10 5.27 -5.28
C TRP A 81 -7.17 4.95 -4.23
N PRO A 82 -8.41 5.43 -4.39
CA PRO A 82 -9.47 5.09 -3.44
C PRO A 82 -9.67 3.57 -3.48
N ILE A 83 -9.39 2.91 -2.36
CA ILE A 83 -9.63 1.48 -2.12
C ILE A 83 -10.62 1.39 -0.97
N GLU A 84 -11.66 0.58 -1.13
CA GLU A 84 -12.59 0.31 -0.04
C GLU A 84 -11.83 -0.38 1.11
N ASP A 85 -11.99 0.10 2.35
CA ASP A 85 -11.34 -0.52 3.50
C ASP A 85 -11.88 -1.96 3.66
N PRO A 86 -11.02 -2.99 3.52
CA PRO A 86 -11.47 -4.37 3.68
C PRO A 86 -11.83 -4.69 5.13
N ALA A 87 -11.31 -3.94 6.11
CA ALA A 87 -11.68 -4.10 7.50
C ALA A 87 -13.10 -3.58 7.74
N SER A 88 -13.80 -4.23 8.66
CA SER A 88 -15.09 -3.76 9.12
C SER A 88 -15.33 -4.16 10.57
N PRO A 89 -15.86 -3.23 11.40
CA PRO A 89 -16.24 -3.55 12.76
C PRO A 89 -17.61 -4.26 12.85
N ASP A 90 -18.30 -4.49 11.72
CA ASP A 90 -19.62 -5.11 11.70
C ASP A 90 -19.54 -6.59 12.15
N PRO A 91 -20.12 -6.94 13.31
CA PRO A 91 -20.06 -8.30 13.84
C PRO A 91 -20.89 -9.31 13.03
N SER A 92 -21.74 -8.85 12.10
CA SER A 92 -22.54 -9.71 11.22
C SER A 92 -21.75 -10.28 10.04
N LEU A 93 -20.56 -9.74 9.76
CA LEU A 93 -19.69 -10.24 8.70
C LEU A 93 -19.04 -11.57 9.11
N SER A 94 -19.30 -12.61 8.32
CA SER A 94 -18.63 -13.89 8.52
C SER A 94 -17.11 -13.76 8.25
N PRO A 95 -16.27 -14.61 8.89
CA PRO A 95 -14.84 -14.65 8.61
C PRO A 95 -14.51 -14.86 7.12
N GLU A 96 -15.32 -15.62 6.40
CA GLU A 96 -15.16 -15.83 4.95
C GLU A 96 -15.43 -14.55 4.15
N LYS A 97 -16.49 -13.81 4.47
CA LYS A 97 -16.76 -12.51 3.84
C LYS A 97 -15.63 -11.52 4.14
N MET A 98 -15.10 -11.52 5.36
CA MET A 98 -13.93 -10.70 5.72
C MET A 98 -12.71 -11.07 4.84
N ARG A 99 -12.36 -12.36 4.73
CA ARG A 99 -11.29 -12.82 3.84
C ARG A 99 -11.50 -12.40 2.39
N HIS A 100 -12.72 -12.54 1.87
CA HIS A 100 -13.04 -12.11 0.50
C HIS A 100 -12.78 -10.61 0.30
N ARG A 101 -13.17 -9.76 1.25
CA ARG A 101 -12.86 -8.32 1.20
C ARG A 101 -11.37 -8.04 1.17
N PHE A 102 -10.59 -8.71 2.03
CA PHE A 102 -9.12 -8.55 2.03
C PHE A 102 -8.46 -9.03 0.74
N ARG A 103 -8.94 -10.13 0.13
CA ARG A 103 -8.46 -10.59 -1.18
C ARG A 103 -8.80 -9.60 -2.28
N ALA A 104 -10.04 -9.08 -2.31
CA ALA A 104 -10.46 -8.09 -3.29
C ALA A 104 -9.58 -6.82 -3.20
N ALA A 105 -9.36 -6.29 -2.00
CA ALA A 105 -8.48 -5.14 -1.79
C ALA A 105 -7.02 -5.43 -2.17
N ARG A 106 -6.50 -6.63 -1.85
CA ARG A 106 -5.16 -7.09 -2.28
C ARG A 106 -5.04 -7.06 -3.80
N ASP A 107 -6.01 -7.65 -4.50
CA ASP A 107 -5.96 -7.83 -5.95
C ASP A 107 -6.12 -6.49 -6.67
N GLU A 108 -6.97 -5.60 -6.16
CA GLU A 108 -7.08 -4.24 -6.69
C GLU A 108 -5.79 -3.43 -6.52
N VAL A 109 -5.18 -3.48 -5.33
CA VAL A 109 -3.90 -2.80 -5.07
C VAL A 109 -2.78 -3.39 -5.96
N ARG A 110 -2.75 -4.71 -6.15
CA ARG A 110 -1.80 -5.38 -7.04
C ARG A 110 -1.92 -4.85 -8.47
N ALA A 111 -3.13 -4.84 -9.02
CA ALA A 111 -3.38 -4.38 -10.38
C ALA A 111 -2.95 -2.91 -10.59
N ARG A 112 -3.20 -2.05 -9.60
CA ARG A 112 -2.77 -0.64 -9.65
C ARG A 112 -1.24 -0.49 -9.61
N ILE A 113 -0.54 -1.31 -8.82
CA ILE A 113 0.93 -1.30 -8.76
C ILE A 113 1.54 -1.84 -10.05
N GLU A 114 0.98 -2.90 -10.64
CA GLU A 114 1.43 -3.43 -11.93
C GLU A 114 1.27 -2.38 -13.03
N ALA A 115 0.13 -1.69 -13.08
CA ALA A 115 -0.09 -0.58 -14.02
C ALA A 115 0.89 0.58 -13.81
N LEU A 116 1.19 0.92 -12.55
CA LEU A 116 2.18 1.94 -12.21
C LEU A 116 3.59 1.54 -12.64
N LYS A 117 4.00 0.29 -12.41
CA LYS A 117 5.28 -0.24 -12.87
C LYS A 117 5.44 -0.04 -14.38
N ASP A 118 4.43 -0.44 -15.15
CA ASP A 118 4.46 -0.31 -16.61
C ASP A 118 4.48 1.16 -17.05
N GLU A 119 3.83 2.05 -16.29
CA GLU A 119 3.88 3.49 -16.54
C GLU A 119 5.30 4.06 -16.33
N LEU A 120 5.92 3.75 -15.19
CA LEU A 120 7.26 4.22 -14.85
C LEU A 120 8.33 3.65 -15.81
N GLU A 121 8.13 2.44 -16.35
CA GLU A 121 9.00 1.87 -17.39
C GLU A 121 8.90 2.65 -18.69
N ARG A 122 7.68 3.04 -19.09
CA ARG A 122 7.46 3.82 -20.32
C ARG A 122 7.98 5.24 -20.23
N SER A 123 7.93 5.87 -19.04
CA SER A 123 8.45 7.23 -18.87
C SER A 123 9.97 7.29 -18.69
N GLY A 124 10.65 6.14 -18.54
CA GLY A 124 12.08 6.07 -18.26
C GLY A 124 12.45 6.45 -16.83
N GLU A 125 11.47 6.64 -15.96
CA GLU A 125 11.65 6.96 -14.53
C GLU A 125 12.15 5.77 -13.70
N MET A 126 12.08 4.54 -14.23
CA MET A 126 12.56 3.32 -13.57
C MET A 126 14.06 3.02 -13.74
N ASN A 127 14.86 3.96 -14.24
CA ASN A 127 16.27 3.70 -14.57
C ASN A 127 17.23 4.67 -13.88
N LEU A 128 17.51 4.42 -12.60
CA LEU A 128 18.68 4.95 -11.88
C LEU A 128 19.22 3.87 -10.92
N GLY A 129 20.11 3.02 -11.44
CA GLY A 129 20.84 2.01 -10.69
C GLY A 129 21.29 0.85 -11.55
#